data_AF-A0A8T5NFX9-F1
#
_entry.id   AF-A0A8T5NFX9-F1
#
_cell.length_a   1.000
_cell.length_b   1.000
_cell.length_c   1.000
_cell.angle_alpha   90.00
_cell.angle_beta   90.00
_cell.angle_gamma   90.00
#
_symmetry.space_group_name_H-M   'P 1'
#
loop_
_entity.id
_entity.type
_entity.pdbx_description
1 polymer ?
#
loop_
_entity_poly.entity_id
_entity_poly.type
_entity_poly.pdbx_seq_one_letter_code
_entity_poly.pdbx_strand_id
1 'polypeptide(L)'
;MSKSDMTGKLLIAIPFFFAVSAIIDYSFTIWLAGSKENLIQNEFSPLLVYAVRNDLLMPFVFFTVIFYFSASYLVLKLLSQDEKLFYPASAILILISLAHTFGGLSWYFKSEAYSNAILAISAITIMMAIFLSGWSILQKRNIS
;
A
#
# COMPACT_ATOMS: atom_id res chain seq x y z
N MET A 1 0.72 -28.78 4.89
CA MET A 1 -0.26 -27.68 4.83
C MET A 1 -0.90 -27.72 3.43
N SER A 2 -2.22 -27.70 3.30
CA SER A 2 -2.85 -27.75 1.97
C SER A 2 -2.72 -26.39 1.26
N LYS A 3 -2.71 -26.37 -0.08
CA LYS A 3 -2.64 -25.11 -0.85
C LYS A 3 -3.80 -24.16 -0.53
N SER A 4 -5.00 -24.72 -0.35
CA SER A 4 -6.20 -23.97 0.03
C SER A 4 -6.04 -23.29 1.41
N ASP A 5 -5.39 -23.95 2.37
CA ASP A 5 -5.09 -23.38 3.68
C ASP A 5 -4.06 -22.23 3.58
N MET A 6 -3.07 -22.34 2.69
CA MET A 6 -2.10 -21.27 2.45
C MET A 6 -2.73 -20.02 1.83
N THR A 7 -3.54 -20.17 0.78
CA THR A 7 -4.27 -19.05 0.16
C THR A 7 -5.19 -18.37 1.18
N GLY A 8 -5.89 -19.15 2.01
CA GLY A 8 -6.74 -18.64 3.08
C GLY A 8 -5.98 -17.77 4.09
N LYS A 9 -4.77 -18.19 4.49
CA LYS A 9 -3.92 -17.41 5.40
C LYS A 9 -3.40 -16.13 4.75
N LEU A 10 -2.91 -16.21 3.51
CA LEU A 10 -2.39 -15.04 2.78
C LEU A 10 -3.48 -14.00 2.50
N LEU A 11 -4.72 -14.44 2.26
CA LEU A 11 -5.88 -13.57 2.07
C LEU A 11 -6.12 -12.62 3.25
N ILE A 12 -5.72 -12.98 4.46
CA ILE A 12 -5.87 -12.13 5.65
C ILE A 12 -4.55 -11.48 6.04
N ALA A 13 -3.45 -12.24 6.02
CA ALA A 13 -2.16 -11.76 6.49
C ALA A 13 -1.62 -10.59 5.65
N ILE A 14 -1.77 -10.62 4.33
CA ILE A 14 -1.25 -9.57 3.45
C ILE A 14 -2.05 -8.26 3.61
N PRO A 15 -3.40 -8.27 3.56
CA PRO A 15 -4.18 -7.05 3.85
C PRO A 15 -3.93 -6.48 5.24
N PHE A 16 -3.78 -7.36 6.24
CA PHE A 16 -3.43 -6.93 7.59
C PHE A 16 -2.05 -6.27 7.64
N PHE A 17 -1.05 -6.87 7.00
CA PHE A 17 0.29 -6.29 6.88
C PHE A 17 0.24 -4.92 6.20
N PHE A 18 -0.52 -4.78 5.11
CA PHE A 18 -0.66 -3.51 4.40
C PHE A 18 -1.30 -2.42 5.28
N ALA A 19 -2.33 -2.78 6.05
CA ALA A 19 -2.97 -1.87 6.99
C ALA A 19 -2.00 -1.43 8.11
N VAL A 20 -1.22 -2.36 8.67
CA VAL A 20 -0.18 -2.07 9.67
C VAL A 20 0.92 -1.18 9.09
N SER A 21 1.36 -1.43 7.86
CA SER A 21 2.32 -0.58 7.15
C SER A 21 1.82 0.86 7.04
N ALA A 22 0.55 1.07 6.69
CA ALA A 22 -0.04 2.41 6.65
C ALA A 22 -0.09 3.08 8.04
N ILE A 23 -0.41 2.31 9.09
CA ILE A 23 -0.37 2.84 10.47
C ILE A 23 1.05 3.30 10.81
N ILE A 24 2.08 2.50 10.50
CA ILE A 24 3.47 2.84 10.76
C ILE A 24 3.87 4.09 9.98
N ASP A 25 3.54 4.14 8.69
CA ASP A 25 3.82 5.26 7.79
C ASP A 25 3.30 6.58 8.37
N TYR A 26 1.99 6.64 8.65
CA TYR A 26 1.37 7.85 9.19
C TYR A 26 1.83 8.15 10.61
N SER A 27 2.04 7.13 11.45
CA SER A 27 2.54 7.35 12.82
C SER A 27 3.91 8.01 12.81
N PHE A 28 4.84 7.53 11.98
CA PHE A 28 6.17 8.14 11.84
C PHE A 28 6.08 9.52 11.21
N THR A 29 5.31 9.69 10.14
CA THR A 29 5.08 10.99 9.51
C THR A 29 4.60 12.04 10.51
N ILE A 30 3.54 11.73 11.26
CA ILE A 30 2.94 12.65 12.24
C ILE A 30 3.90 12.92 13.41
N TRP A 31 4.52 11.87 13.95
CA TRP A 31 5.40 12.00 15.11
C TRP A 31 6.68 12.77 14.79
N LEU A 32 7.32 12.47 13.65
CA LEU A 32 8.57 13.08 13.22
C LEU A 32 8.37 14.48 12.61
N ALA A 33 7.16 14.83 12.18
CA ALA A 33 6.86 16.19 11.73
C ALA A 33 7.02 17.21 12.85
N GLY A 34 6.76 16.85 14.11
CA GLY A 34 6.94 17.70 15.29
C GLY A 34 5.95 18.87 15.43
N SER A 35 5.41 19.40 14.32
CA SER A 35 4.34 20.39 14.31
C SER A 35 3.41 20.23 13.11
N LYS A 36 2.18 20.76 13.26
CA LYS A 36 1.15 20.78 12.22
C LYS A 36 1.63 21.58 11.00
N GLU A 37 2.28 22.71 11.22
CA GLU A 37 2.78 23.60 10.19
C GLU A 37 3.88 22.92 9.36
N ASN A 38 4.82 22.24 10.02
CA ASN A 38 5.90 21.54 9.34
C ASN A 38 5.37 20.39 8.48
N LEU A 39 4.38 19.64 8.98
CA LEU A 39 3.68 18.61 8.22
C LEU A 39 3.03 19.22 6.97
N ILE A 40 2.23 20.27 7.14
CA ILE A 40 1.50 20.91 6.04
C ILE A 40 2.43 21.46 4.94
N GLN A 41 3.62 21.94 5.30
CA GLN A 41 4.56 22.55 4.36
C GLN A 41 5.40 21.53 3.58
N ASN A 42 5.67 20.35 4.16
CA ASN A 42 6.63 19.40 3.61
C ASN A 42 6.02 18.06 3.21
N GLU A 43 4.78 17.78 3.61
CA GLU A 43 4.08 16.56 3.22
C GLU A 43 3.53 16.64 1.80
N PHE A 44 3.79 15.61 1.00
CA PHE A 44 3.34 15.55 -0.39
C PHE A 44 1.92 14.99 -0.54
N SER A 45 1.42 14.21 0.44
CA SER A 45 0.06 13.66 0.43
C SER A 45 -1.01 14.75 0.60
N PRO A 46 -1.78 15.09 -0.45
CA PRO A 46 -2.76 16.19 -0.36
C PRO A 46 -3.90 15.87 0.61
N LEU A 47 -4.27 14.59 0.72
CA LEU A 47 -5.33 14.14 1.63
C LEU A 47 -4.90 14.22 3.09
N LEU A 48 -3.66 13.85 3.41
CA LEU A 48 -3.14 13.99 4.77
C LEU A 48 -3.02 15.47 5.14
N VAL A 49 -2.47 16.30 4.24
CA VAL A 49 -2.39 17.75 4.44
C VAL A 49 -3.77 18.36 4.66
N TYR A 50 -4.77 17.97 3.86
CA TYR A 50 -6.16 18.42 4.04
C TYR A 50 -6.73 17.98 5.39
N ALA A 51 -6.54 16.72 5.77
CA ALA A 51 -7.04 16.18 7.03
C ALA A 51 -6.43 16.91 8.22
N VAL A 52 -5.12 17.13 8.20
CA VAL A 52 -4.42 17.87 9.25
C VAL A 52 -4.89 19.32 9.30
N ARG A 53 -5.00 20.02 8.16
CA ARG A 53 -5.49 21.41 8.11
C ARG A 53 -6.86 21.60 8.76
N ASN A 54 -7.77 20.65 8.55
CA ASN A 54 -9.16 20.72 9.01
C ASN A 54 -9.42 19.95 10.32
N ASP A 55 -8.38 19.50 11.03
CA ASP A 55 -8.50 18.74 12.29
C ASP A 55 -9.28 17.41 12.15
N LEU A 56 -9.18 16.79 10.96
CA LEU A 56 -9.78 15.51 10.58
C LEU A 56 -8.78 14.35 10.56
N LEU A 57 -7.66 14.47 11.28
CA LEU A 57 -6.58 13.48 11.28
C LEU A 57 -7.06 12.08 11.70
N MET A 58 -7.82 11.99 12.80
CA MET A 58 -8.32 10.70 13.31
C MET A 58 -9.28 10.01 12.32
N PRO A 59 -10.31 10.69 11.78
CA PRO A 59 -11.11 10.14 10.69
C PRO A 59 -10.27 9.70 9.49
N PHE A 60 -9.31 10.51 9.06
CA PHE A 60 -8.45 10.20 7.92
C PHE A 60 -7.67 8.89 8.14
N VAL A 61 -6.97 8.74 9.28
CA VAL A 61 -6.20 7.52 9.57
C VAL A 61 -7.14 6.31 9.66
N PHE A 62 -8.27 6.44 10.35
CA PHE A 62 -9.25 5.37 10.49
C PHE A 62 -9.77 4.86 9.13
N PHE A 63 -10.24 5.77 8.27
CA PHE A 63 -10.74 5.41 6.95
C PHE A 63 -9.62 4.87 6.05
N THR A 64 -8.41 5.40 6.15
CA THR A 64 -7.27 4.92 5.35
C THR A 64 -6.90 3.49 5.69
N VAL A 65 -6.83 3.15 6.99
CA VAL A 65 -6.53 1.79 7.45
C VAL A 65 -7.61 0.81 7.00
N ILE A 66 -8.89 1.17 7.17
CA ILE A 66 -10.01 0.34 6.70
C ILE A 66 -9.97 0.17 5.19
N PHE A 67 -9.72 1.24 4.45
CA PHE A 67 -9.64 1.20 2.99
C PHE A 67 -8.51 0.29 2.53
N TYR A 68 -7.31 0.40 3.12
CA TYR A 68 -6.15 -0.39 2.72
C TYR A 68 -6.37 -1.88 2.97
N PHE A 69 -6.90 -2.23 4.14
CA PHE A 69 -7.27 -3.61 4.45
C PHE A 69 -8.36 -4.11 3.48
N SER A 70 -9.46 -3.38 3.37
CA SER A 70 -10.64 -3.85 2.62
C SER A 70 -10.36 -3.95 1.13
N ALA A 71 -9.70 -2.96 0.54
CA ALA A 71 -9.38 -2.96 -0.89
C ALA A 71 -8.41 -4.10 -1.24
N SER A 72 -7.34 -4.27 -0.47
CA SER A 72 -6.37 -5.35 -0.71
C SER A 72 -6.98 -6.73 -0.48
N TYR A 73 -7.80 -6.89 0.56
CA TYR A 73 -8.56 -8.12 0.81
C TYR A 73 -9.47 -8.47 -0.37
N LEU A 74 -10.27 -7.50 -0.84
CA LEU A 74 -11.20 -7.71 -1.95
C LEU A 74 -10.46 -8.08 -3.24
N VAL A 75 -9.37 -7.38 -3.57
CA VAL A 75 -8.55 -7.70 -4.74
C VAL A 75 -8.00 -9.13 -4.65
N LEU A 76 -7.39 -9.52 -3.54
CA LEU A 76 -6.86 -10.87 -3.37
C LEU A 76 -7.98 -11.92 -3.37
N LYS A 77 -9.13 -11.61 -2.78
CA LYS A 77 -10.29 -12.51 -2.76
C LYS A 77 -10.83 -12.76 -4.15
N LEU A 78 -10.95 -11.73 -4.98
CA LEU A 78 -11.35 -11.84 -6.38
C LEU A 78 -10.37 -12.69 -7.21
N LEU A 79 -9.08 -12.61 -6.89
CA LEU A 79 -8.03 -13.37 -7.59
C LEU A 79 -7.77 -14.75 -6.98
N SER A 80 -8.39 -15.09 -5.85
CA SER A 80 -8.06 -16.27 -5.04
C SER A 80 -8.22 -17.62 -5.76
N GLN A 81 -9.00 -17.66 -6.84
CA GLN A 81 -9.21 -18.86 -7.64
C GLN A 81 -8.21 -19.01 -8.80
N ASP A 82 -7.49 -17.94 -9.16
CA ASP A 82 -6.48 -17.94 -10.22
C ASP A 82 -5.09 -17.79 -9.62
N GLU A 83 -4.42 -18.91 -9.35
CA GLU A 83 -3.07 -18.92 -8.76
C GLU A 83 -2.06 -18.09 -9.57
N LYS A 84 -2.22 -18.00 -10.90
CA LYS A 84 -1.30 -17.26 -11.77
C LYS A 84 -1.41 -15.75 -11.56
N LEU A 85 -2.53 -15.27 -11.03
CA LEU A 85 -2.73 -13.86 -10.70
C LEU A 85 -2.61 -13.60 -9.19
N PHE A 86 -3.05 -14.55 -8.37
CA PHE A 86 -3.06 -14.41 -6.91
C PHE A 86 -1.67 -14.18 -6.33
N TYR A 87 -0.67 -15.01 -6.68
CA TYR A 87 0.66 -14.88 -6.10
C TYR A 87 1.40 -13.61 -6.57
N PRO A 88 1.39 -13.24 -7.87
CA PRO A 88 1.95 -11.97 -8.30
C PRO A 88 1.26 -10.76 -7.67
N ALA A 89 -0.08 -10.75 -7.57
CA ALA A 89 -0.82 -9.68 -6.90
C ALA A 89 -0.47 -9.58 -5.41
N SER A 90 -0.29 -10.72 -4.74
CA SER A 90 0.18 -10.81 -3.35
C SER A 90 1.57 -10.19 -3.19
N ALA A 91 2.50 -10.50 -4.10
CA ALA A 91 3.85 -9.94 -4.08
C ALA A 91 3.85 -8.42 -4.31
N ILE A 92 3.01 -7.93 -5.24
CA ILE A 92 2.82 -6.49 -5.47
C ILE A 92 2.32 -5.80 -4.18
N LEU A 93 1.32 -6.37 -3.51
CA LEU A 93 0.81 -5.81 -2.25
C LEU A 93 1.86 -5.79 -1.14
N ILE A 94 2.71 -6.82 -1.04
CA ILE A 94 3.83 -6.83 -0.08
C ILE A 94 4.81 -5.70 -0.39
N LEU A 95 5.16 -5.50 -1.66
CA LEU A 95 6.07 -4.41 -2.07
C LEU A 95 5.48 -3.03 -1.79
N ILE A 96 4.18 -2.82 -2.06
CA ILE A 96 3.48 -1.57 -1.73
C ILE A 96 3.47 -1.35 -0.22
N SER A 97 3.23 -2.40 0.57
CA SER A 97 3.25 -2.34 2.03
C SER A 97 4.62 -1.93 2.55
N LEU A 98 5.70 -2.50 2.00
CA LEU A 98 7.06 -2.10 2.32
C LEU A 98 7.34 -0.64 1.93
N ALA A 99 6.90 -0.20 0.75
CA ALA A 99 7.04 1.19 0.32
C ALA A 99 6.35 2.16 1.29
N HIS A 100 5.18 1.82 1.83
CA HIS A 100 4.53 2.60 2.89
C HIS A 100 5.29 2.58 4.21
N THR A 101 5.71 1.40 4.68
CA THR A 101 6.51 1.30 5.92
C THR A 101 7.76 2.17 5.86
N PHE A 102 8.47 2.14 4.72
CA PHE A 102 9.65 2.96 4.49
C PHE A 102 9.31 4.42 4.17
N GLY A 103 8.14 4.69 3.60
CA GLY A 103 7.57 6.03 3.36
C GLY A 103 7.62 6.90 4.61
N GLY A 104 7.10 6.40 5.72
CA GLY A 104 7.10 7.15 6.99
C GLY A 104 8.49 7.43 7.53
N LEU A 105 9.47 6.55 7.26
CA LEU A 105 10.87 6.76 7.63
C LEU A 105 11.56 7.85 6.80
N SER A 106 10.98 8.29 5.67
CA SER A 106 11.53 9.42 4.91
C SER A 106 11.58 10.71 5.75
N TRP A 107 10.63 10.86 6.70
CA TRP A 107 10.61 11.95 7.67
C TRP A 107 11.78 11.89 8.67
N TYR A 108 12.35 10.70 8.89
CA TYR A 108 13.55 10.53 9.72
C TYR A 108 14.82 10.78 8.91
N PHE A 109 14.98 10.13 7.77
CA PHE A 109 16.21 10.20 6.98
C PHE A 109 16.41 11.53 6.26
N LYS A 110 15.32 12.19 5.84
CA LYS A 110 15.33 13.49 5.13
C LYS A 110 16.36 13.55 3.99
N SER A 111 16.48 12.45 3.24
CA SER A 111 17.44 12.29 2.15
C SER A 111 16.71 12.11 0.84
N GLU A 112 17.08 12.90 -0.17
CA GLU A 112 16.51 12.81 -1.51
C GLU A 112 16.71 11.41 -2.11
N ALA A 113 17.89 10.81 -1.92
CA ALA A 113 18.16 9.46 -2.41
C ALA A 113 17.24 8.41 -1.78
N TYR A 114 16.92 8.56 -0.48
CA TYR A 114 16.02 7.67 0.23
C TYR A 114 14.58 7.80 -0.29
N SER A 115 14.10 9.05 -0.42
CA SER A 115 12.75 9.33 -0.95
C SER A 115 12.60 8.86 -2.40
N ASN A 116 13.61 9.08 -3.25
CA ASN A 116 13.61 8.63 -4.64
C ASN A 116 13.59 7.10 -4.75
N ALA A 117 14.30 6.40 -3.86
CA ALA A 117 14.25 4.94 -3.82
C ALA A 117 12.85 4.42 -3.48
N ILE A 118 12.16 5.02 -2.50
CA ILE A 118 10.79 4.65 -2.14
C ILE A 118 9.82 4.94 -3.30
N LEU A 119 9.94 6.10 -3.93
CA LEU A 119 9.15 6.45 -5.11
C LEU A 119 9.38 5.48 -6.27
N ALA A 120 10.62 5.04 -6.48
CA ALA A 120 10.95 4.04 -7.50
C ALA A 120 10.29 2.69 -7.19
N ILE A 121 10.31 2.22 -5.93
CA ILE A 121 9.60 1.00 -5.52
C ILE A 121 8.10 1.15 -5.82
N SER A 122 7.48 2.26 -5.42
CA SER A 122 6.07 2.54 -5.70
C SER A 122 5.77 2.53 -7.21
N ALA A 123 6.59 3.19 -8.03
CA ALA A 123 6.44 3.20 -9.49
C ALA A 123 6.54 1.80 -10.09
N ILE A 124 7.52 0.99 -9.65
CA ILE A 124 7.68 -0.40 -10.08
C ILE A 124 6.43 -1.22 -9.74
N THR A 125 5.87 -1.08 -8.53
CA THR A 125 4.67 -1.83 -8.14
C THR A 125 3.45 -1.49 -8.99
N ILE A 126 3.27 -0.22 -9.34
CA ILE A 126 2.21 0.23 -10.27
C ILE A 126 2.43 -0.39 -11.65
N MET A 127 3.65 -0.34 -12.18
CA MET A 127 3.98 -0.93 -13.48
C MET A 127 3.75 -2.45 -13.49
N MET A 128 4.10 -3.14 -12.41
CA MET A 128 3.82 -4.57 -12.25
C MET A 128 2.32 -4.86 -12.25
N ALA A 129 1.52 -4.05 -11.54
CA ALA A 129 0.06 -4.22 -11.51
C ALA A 129 -0.58 -3.99 -12.89
N ILE A 130 -0.13 -2.97 -13.62
CA ILE A 130 -0.57 -2.69 -15.00
C ILE A 130 -0.21 -3.86 -15.91
N PHE A 131 1.03 -4.33 -15.87
CA PHE A 131 1.49 -5.44 -16.71
C PHE A 131 0.71 -6.73 -16.41
N LEU A 132 0.54 -7.06 -15.13
CA LEU A 132 -0.22 -8.25 -14.71
C LEU A 132 -1.69 -8.18 -15.17
N SER A 133 -2.31 -7.01 -15.05
CA SER A 133 -3.68 -6.78 -15.52
C SER A 133 -3.79 -6.91 -17.04
N GLY A 134 -2.88 -6.31 -17.79
CA GLY A 134 -2.83 -6.40 -19.25
C GLY A 134 -2.59 -7.83 -19.72
N TRP A 135 -1.65 -8.55 -19.10
CA TRP A 135 -1.38 -9.96 -19.36
C TRP A 135 -2.63 -10.83 -19.13
N SER A 136 -3.35 -10.62 -18.01
CA SER A 136 -4.58 -11.34 -17.70
C SER A 136 -5.65 -11.18 -18.79
N ILE A 137 -5.83 -9.95 -19.30
CA ILE A 137 -6.80 -9.66 -20.37
C ILE A 137 -6.40 -10.36 -21.67
N LEU A 138 -5.12 -10.29 -22.06
CA LEU A 138 -4.61 -10.93 -23.28
C LEU A 138 -4.73 -12.45 -23.21
N GLN A 139 -4.43 -13.04 -22.05
CA GLN A 139 -4.55 -14.48 -21.86
C GLN A 139 -6.01 -14.96 -21.99
N LYS A 140 -6.97 -14.22 -21.43
CA LYS A 140 -8.40 -14.54 -21.57
C LYS A 140 -8.87 -14.48 -23.03
N ARG A 141 -8.37 -13.52 -23.82
CA ARG A 141 -8.69 -13.40 -25.26
C ARG A 141 -8.10 -14.52 -26.12
N ASN A 142 -6.92 -15.03 -25.79
CA ASN A 142 -6.29 -16.11 -26.57
C ASN A 142 -6.90 -17.50 -26.30
N ILE A 143 -7.74 -17.63 -25.26
CA ILE A 143 -8.42 -18.88 -24.88
C ILE A 143 -9.88 -18.89 -25.36
N SER A 144 -10.44 -17.73 -25.76
CA SER A 144 -11.77 -17.60 -26.39
C SER A 144 -11.71 -17.71 -27.90
#